data_AF-A0A5P1RCE2-F1
#
_entry.id   AF-A0A5P1RCE2-F1
#
_cell.length_a   1.000
_cell.length_b   1.000
_cell.length_c   1.000
_cell.angle_alpha   90.00
_cell.angle_beta   90.00
_cell.angle_gamma   90.00
#
_symmetry.space_group_name_H-M   'P 1'
#
loop_
_entity.id
_entity.type
_entity.pdbx_description
1 polymer ?
#
loop_
_entity_poly.entity_id
_entity_poly.type
_entity_poly.pdbx_seq_one_letter_code
_entity_poly.pdbx_strand_id
1 'polypeptide(L)'
;MKLTLAPILRGLEITNGEGKLIYKNKLFSLSSEIQDENGVVLATLKRKGWWHLTFSVITPDGEYELEGKWGDFKLTSYRTGELFITNSGVEFYTSHGIRVTEFQRAHMFGSRYSLTINNPGHALAFVMASCLLYKTNVESAGIAAG
;
A
#
# COMPACT_ATOMS: atom_id res chain seq x y z
N MET A 1 5.21 -13.05 2.28
CA MET A 1 6.26 -12.23 1.62
C MET A 1 6.64 -11.08 2.56
N LYS A 2 7.94 -10.81 2.76
CA LYS A 2 8.42 -9.69 3.60
C LYS A 2 9.13 -8.66 2.72
N LEU A 3 8.73 -7.41 2.86
CA LEU A 3 9.21 -6.28 2.09
C LEU A 3 9.67 -5.15 3.02
N THR A 4 10.62 -4.35 2.55
CA THR A 4 11.02 -3.09 3.17
C THR A 4 10.64 -1.94 2.26
N LEU A 5 9.91 -0.96 2.80
CA LEU A 5 9.52 0.27 2.12
C LEU A 5 10.46 1.37 2.61
N ALA A 6 11.18 1.99 1.69
CA ALA A 6 12.07 3.11 1.95
C ALA A 6 11.64 4.32 1.11
N PRO A 7 11.38 5.49 1.72
CA PRO A 7 11.03 6.68 0.96
C PRO A 7 12.21 7.16 0.13
N ILE A 8 11.88 7.61 -1.07
CA ILE A 8 12.79 8.28 -2.00
C ILE A 8 12.14 9.56 -2.52
N LEU A 9 12.91 10.37 -3.24
CA LEU A 9 12.37 11.55 -3.89
C LEU A 9 11.21 11.15 -4.84
N ARG A 10 9.99 11.56 -4.50
CA ARG A 10 8.73 11.29 -5.25
C ARG A 10 8.26 9.82 -5.27
N GLY A 11 8.58 9.03 -4.24
CA GLY A 11 8.13 7.64 -4.22
C GLY A 11 8.64 6.79 -3.06
N LEU A 12 8.54 5.48 -3.25
CA LEU A 12 9.09 4.48 -2.35
C LEU A 12 9.91 3.46 -3.16
N GLU A 13 11.05 3.06 -2.62
CA GLU A 13 11.74 1.84 -3.03
C GLU A 13 11.28 0.69 -2.15
N ILE A 14 10.96 -0.44 -2.79
CA ILE A 14 10.44 -1.62 -2.14
C ILE A 14 11.43 -2.75 -2.37
N THR A 15 12.10 -3.16 -1.31
CA THR A 15 13.12 -4.23 -1.35
C THR A 15 12.63 -5.48 -0.64
N ASN A 16 13.21 -6.64 -0.98
CA ASN A 16 12.95 -7.89 -0.26
C ASN A 16 13.74 -7.94 1.07
N GLY A 17 13.64 -9.07 1.79
CA GLY A 17 14.37 -9.28 3.05
C GLY A 17 15.90 -9.29 2.93
N GLU A 18 16.44 -9.41 1.72
CA GLU A 18 17.88 -9.37 1.43
C GLU A 18 18.34 -7.97 0.99
N GLY A 19 17.43 -7.00 0.89
CA GLY A 19 17.71 -5.65 0.40
C GLY A 19 17.75 -5.52 -1.12
N LYS A 20 17.45 -6.57 -1.89
CA LYS A 20 17.31 -6.47 -3.35
C LYS A 20 16.05 -5.66 -3.69
N LEU A 21 16.18 -4.68 -4.57
CA LEU A 21 15.05 -3.95 -5.13
C LEU A 21 14.10 -4.90 -5.85
N ILE A 22 12.83 -4.86 -5.47
CA ILE A 22 11.76 -5.62 -6.12
C ILE A 22 10.85 -4.69 -6.90
N TYR A 23 10.47 -3.57 -6.28
CA TYR A 23 9.61 -2.59 -6.94
C TYR A 23 10.04 -1.15 -6.66
N LYS A 24 9.70 -0.27 -7.60
CA LYS A 24 9.67 1.18 -7.40
C LYS A 24 8.23 1.65 -7.43
N ASN A 25 7.82 2.34 -6.39
CA ASN A 25 6.54 3.02 -6.36
C ASN A 25 6.73 4.49 -6.73
N LYS A 26 6.14 4.90 -7.84
CA LYS A 26 6.08 6.31 -8.24
C LYS A 26 4.78 6.91 -7.72
N LEU A 27 4.89 8.00 -6.98
CA LEU A 27 3.75 8.70 -6.41
C LEU A 27 3.65 10.08 -7.04
N PHE A 28 2.59 10.31 -7.81
CA PHE A 28 2.30 11.61 -8.41
C PHE A 28 0.91 12.07 -7.97
N SER A 29 0.87 13.06 -7.08
CA SER A 29 -0.38 13.48 -6.43
C SER A 29 -1.06 12.29 -5.72
N LEU A 30 -2.32 12.02 -6.03
CA LEU A 30 -3.16 10.92 -5.54
C LEU A 30 -3.27 9.74 -6.52
N SER A 31 -2.37 9.69 -7.50
CA SER A 31 -2.17 8.55 -8.39
C SER A 31 -0.82 7.90 -8.10
N SER A 32 -0.75 6.59 -8.29
CA SER A 32 0.49 5.84 -8.04
C SER A 32 0.67 4.68 -8.99
N GLU A 33 1.91 4.32 -9.23
CA GLU A 33 2.29 3.15 -10.03
C GLU A 33 3.35 2.35 -9.29
N ILE A 34 3.22 1.02 -9.34
CA ILE A 34 4.28 0.09 -8.95
C ILE A 34 4.94 -0.38 -10.23
N GLN A 35 6.26 -0.22 -10.31
CA GLN A 35 7.09 -0.65 -11.41
C GLN A 35 8.10 -1.69 -10.92
N ASP A 36 8.45 -2.66 -11.77
CA ASP A 36 9.55 -3.59 -11.49
C ASP A 36 10.93 -2.92 -11.66
N GLU A 37 12.00 -3.70 -11.52
CA GLU A 37 13.39 -3.22 -11.70
C GLU A 37 13.70 -2.71 -13.13
N ASN A 38 12.92 -3.15 -14.13
CA ASN A 38 13.06 -2.77 -15.53
C ASN A 38 12.14 -1.59 -15.93
N GLY A 39 11.30 -1.11 -15.00
CA GLY A 39 10.34 -0.03 -15.24
C GLY A 39 8.99 -0.47 -15.80
N VAL A 40 8.72 -1.77 -15.88
CA VAL A 40 7.41 -2.31 -16.31
C VAL A 40 6.38 -2.02 -15.22
N VAL A 41 5.27 -1.37 -15.59
CA VAL A 41 4.17 -1.07 -14.66
C VAL A 41 3.42 -2.36 -14.34
N LEU A 42 3.42 -2.74 -13.07
CA LEU A 42 2.75 -3.94 -12.55
C LEU A 42 1.42 -3.62 -11.89
N ALA A 43 1.28 -2.44 -11.29
CA ALA A 43 0.02 -2.02 -10.70
C ALA A 43 -0.14 -0.51 -10.81
N THR A 44 -1.39 -0.07 -10.91
CA THR A 44 -1.75 1.36 -10.92
C THR A 44 -2.82 1.65 -9.88
N LEU A 45 -2.76 2.83 -9.30
CA LEU A 45 -3.74 3.36 -8.37
C LEU A 45 -4.26 4.68 -8.92
N LYS A 46 -5.58 4.77 -9.06
CA LYS A 46 -6.27 5.94 -9.61
C LYS A 46 -7.39 6.36 -8.68
N ARG A 47 -7.46 7.64 -8.36
CA ARG A 47 -8.56 8.20 -7.57
C ARG A 47 -9.85 8.21 -8.39
N LYS A 48 -10.96 7.72 -7.80
CA LYS A 48 -12.30 7.70 -8.43
C LYS A 48 -13.15 8.93 -8.10
N GLY A 49 -12.95 9.59 -6.95
CA GLY A 49 -13.78 10.72 -6.53
C GLY A 49 -13.06 11.75 -5.66
N TRP A 50 -13.54 13.01 -5.68
CA TRP A 50 -12.93 14.14 -4.95
C TRP A 50 -13.35 14.21 -3.47
N TRP A 51 -14.55 13.71 -3.15
CA TRP A 51 -15.19 13.88 -1.83
C TRP A 51 -15.03 12.66 -0.90
N HIS A 52 -14.70 11.50 -1.47
CA HIS A 52 -14.39 10.28 -0.74
C HIS A 52 -12.99 9.81 -1.15
N LEU A 53 -12.21 9.26 -0.21
CA LEU A 53 -10.90 8.68 -0.49
C LEU A 53 -11.10 7.31 -1.16
N THR A 54 -11.68 7.32 -2.36
CA THR A 54 -11.97 6.12 -3.14
C THR A 54 -11.00 6.02 -4.31
N PHE A 55 -10.36 4.87 -4.44
CA PHE A 55 -9.35 4.58 -5.44
C PHE A 55 -9.64 3.25 -6.13
N SER A 56 -9.40 3.19 -7.44
CA SER A 56 -9.25 1.94 -8.18
C SER A 56 -7.79 1.51 -8.07
N VAL A 57 -7.55 0.27 -7.66
CA VAL A 57 -6.24 -0.38 -7.70
C VAL A 57 -6.30 -1.48 -8.75
N ILE A 58 -5.51 -1.34 -9.80
CA ILE A 58 -5.48 -2.25 -10.94
C ILE A 58 -4.17 -3.02 -10.88
N THR A 59 -4.26 -4.35 -10.80
CA THR A 59 -3.12 -5.27 -10.76
C THR A 59 -3.32 -6.38 -11.81
N PRO A 60 -2.33 -7.26 -12.08
CA PRO A 60 -2.47 -8.32 -13.06
C PRO A 60 -3.50 -9.39 -12.65
N ASP A 61 -3.73 -9.54 -11.35
CA ASP A 61 -4.68 -10.49 -10.78
C ASP A 61 -6.13 -9.97 -10.73
N GLY A 62 -6.34 -8.65 -10.82
CA GLY A 62 -7.67 -8.06 -10.96
C GLY A 62 -7.74 -6.56 -10.64
N GLU A 63 -8.97 -6.05 -10.62
CA GLU A 63 -9.27 -4.70 -10.13
C GLU A 63 -9.80 -4.78 -8.69
N TYR A 64 -9.40 -3.78 -7.90
CA TYR A 64 -9.81 -3.59 -6.53
C TYR A 64 -10.32 -2.18 -6.32
N GLU A 65 -11.19 -2.02 -5.34
CA GLU A 65 -11.59 -0.73 -4.81
C GLU A 65 -11.00 -0.54 -3.42
N LEU A 66 -10.24 0.53 -3.25
CA LEU A 66 -9.73 0.99 -1.97
C LEU A 66 -10.53 2.22 -1.54
N GLU A 67 -11.32 2.10 -0.48
CA GLU A 67 -12.14 3.18 0.07
C GLU A 67 -11.68 3.51 1.49
N GLY A 68 -11.43 4.80 1.75
CA GLY A 68 -11.04 5.31 3.07
C GLY A 68 -12.07 6.24 3.69
N LYS A 69 -12.30 6.08 5.01
CA LYS A 69 -13.15 6.95 5.83
C LYS A 69 -12.56 7.10 7.24
N TRP A 70 -12.23 8.33 7.66
CA TRP A 70 -11.74 8.65 9.02
C TRP A 70 -10.54 7.82 9.52
N GLY A 71 -9.66 7.37 8.63
CA GLY A 71 -8.47 6.58 8.97
C GLY A 71 -8.63 5.06 8.81
N ASP A 72 -9.86 4.59 8.62
CA ASP A 72 -10.15 3.20 8.26
C ASP A 72 -10.30 3.07 6.74
N PHE A 73 -9.71 2.02 6.18
CA PHE A 73 -9.77 1.68 4.78
C PHE A 73 -10.34 0.28 4.55
N LYS A 74 -11.01 0.12 3.42
CA LYS A 74 -11.52 -1.15 2.92
C LYS A 74 -10.96 -1.38 1.53
N LEU A 75 -10.39 -2.55 1.30
CA LEU A 75 -9.93 -3.01 0.00
C LEU A 75 -10.82 -4.17 -0.43
N THR A 76 -11.54 -3.99 -1.53
CA THR A 76 -12.49 -4.98 -2.06
C THR A 76 -11.98 -5.48 -3.42
N SER A 77 -11.82 -6.78 -3.59
CA SER A 77 -11.53 -7.39 -4.90
C SER A 77 -12.81 -7.51 -5.73
N TYR A 78 -12.85 -6.94 -6.93
CA TYR A 78 -14.00 -7.13 -7.83
C TYR A 78 -14.05 -8.53 -8.44
N ARG A 79 -12.90 -9.20 -8.53
CA ARG A 79 -12.82 -10.54 -9.12
C ARG A 79 -13.33 -11.61 -8.16
N THR A 80 -12.87 -11.59 -6.91
CA THR A 80 -13.18 -12.63 -5.92
C THR A 80 -14.30 -12.23 -4.97
N GLY A 81 -14.64 -10.94 -4.89
CA GLY A 81 -15.56 -10.41 -3.88
C GLY A 81 -14.96 -10.34 -2.47
N GLU A 82 -13.68 -10.67 -2.30
CA GLU A 82 -13.01 -10.63 -1.00
C GLU A 82 -12.88 -9.19 -0.49
N LEU A 83 -13.15 -9.04 0.81
CA LEU A 83 -13.10 -7.78 1.52
C LEU A 83 -11.98 -7.83 2.58
N PHE A 84 -11.08 -6.86 2.51
CA PHE A 84 -10.04 -6.62 3.49
C PHE A 84 -10.26 -5.27 4.15
N ILE A 85 -10.14 -5.21 5.47
CA ILE A 85 -10.45 -4.02 6.26
C ILE A 85 -9.21 -3.67 7.07
N THR A 86 -8.91 -2.39 7.19
CA THR A 86 -7.88 -1.94 8.12
C THR A 86 -8.42 -1.79 9.52
N ASN A 87 -7.64 -2.18 10.51
CA ASN A 87 -7.85 -1.77 11.89
C ASN A 87 -6.61 -0.93 12.27
N SER A 88 -6.79 0.34 12.64
CA SER A 88 -5.70 1.26 13.03
C SER A 88 -4.69 1.65 11.93
N GLY A 89 -5.16 1.88 10.70
CA GLY A 89 -4.44 2.67 9.71
C GLY A 89 -3.85 1.90 8.52
N VAL A 90 -2.85 1.02 8.73
CA VAL A 90 -2.01 0.47 7.64
C VAL A 90 -2.02 -1.07 7.51
N GLU A 91 -2.54 -1.77 8.51
CA GLU A 91 -2.63 -3.23 8.51
C GLU A 91 -4.00 -3.69 8.01
N PHE A 92 -4.02 -4.71 7.15
CA PHE A 92 -5.23 -5.28 6.59
C PHE A 92 -5.57 -6.63 7.24
N TYR A 93 -6.87 -6.84 7.43
CA TYR A 93 -7.47 -8.05 7.98
C TYR A 93 -8.58 -8.53 7.04
N THR A 94 -8.82 -9.84 6.97
CA THR A 94 -10.03 -10.36 6.31
C THR A 94 -11.30 -9.98 7.08
N SER A 95 -12.46 -10.17 6.48
CA SER A 95 -13.77 -10.03 7.15
C SER A 95 -13.93 -10.90 8.40
N HIS A 96 -13.16 -11.99 8.51
CA HIS A 96 -13.13 -12.89 9.67
C HIS A 96 -12.07 -12.50 10.71
N GLY A 97 -11.40 -11.36 10.55
CA GLY A 97 -10.38 -10.87 11.50
C GLY A 97 -9.00 -11.51 11.35
N ILE A 98 -8.75 -12.24 10.25
CA ILE A 98 -7.43 -12.84 10.00
C ILE A 98 -6.50 -11.76 9.43
N ARG A 99 -5.38 -11.50 10.10
CA ARG A 99 -4.39 -10.51 9.67
C ARG A 99 -3.68 -10.96 8.38
N VAL A 100 -3.83 -10.18 7.31
CA VAL A 100 -3.22 -10.46 5.99
C VAL A 100 -2.02 -9.58 5.69
N THR A 101 -1.92 -8.41 6.32
CA THR A 101 -0.68 -7.62 6.31
C THR A 101 -0.26 -7.22 7.72
N GLU A 102 1.04 -7.06 7.91
CA GLU A 102 1.64 -6.54 9.13
C GLU A 102 2.62 -5.43 8.74
N PHE A 103 2.48 -4.28 9.39
CA PHE A 103 3.25 -3.08 9.07
C PHE A 103 3.98 -2.60 10.32
N GLN A 104 5.30 -2.58 10.27
CA GLN A 104 6.13 -2.21 11.41
C GLN A 104 7.19 -1.20 10.98
N ARG A 105 7.54 -0.28 11.87
CA ARG A 105 8.70 0.58 11.65
C ARG A 105 9.97 -0.25 11.76
N ALA A 106 10.79 -0.27 10.71
CA ALA A 106 11.95 -1.14 10.64
C ALA A 106 13.11 -0.67 11.54
N HIS A 107 13.18 0.64 11.84
CA HIS A 107 14.21 1.21 12.71
C HIS A 107 13.65 2.33 13.59
N MET A 108 14.18 2.43 14.82
CA MET A 108 13.83 3.48 15.79
C MET A 108 14.19 4.89 15.29
N PHE A 109 15.25 4.99 14.47
CA PHE A 109 15.67 6.21 13.78
C PHE A 109 15.65 5.95 12.26
N GLY A 110 14.68 6.55 11.57
CA GLY A 110 14.53 6.45 10.11
C GLY A 110 13.08 6.29 9.66
N SER A 111 12.87 6.48 8.36
CA SER A 111 11.56 6.39 7.69
C SER A 111 11.39 5.07 6.92
N ARG A 112 12.06 4.00 7.35
CA ARG A 112 11.95 2.67 6.74
C ARG A 112 10.91 1.83 7.49
N TYR A 113 10.10 1.12 6.73
CA TYR A 113 9.02 0.29 7.26
C TYR A 113 9.08 -1.11 6.67
N SER A 114 8.79 -2.12 7.47
CA SER A 114 8.62 -3.48 6.98
C SER A 114 7.15 -3.77 6.77
N LEU A 115 6.83 -4.32 5.60
CA LEU A 115 5.52 -4.84 5.25
C LEU A 115 5.62 -6.35 5.08
N THR A 116 4.90 -7.10 5.90
CA THR A 116 4.72 -8.54 5.71
C THR A 116 3.33 -8.78 5.12
N ILE A 117 3.25 -9.58 4.05
CA ILE A 117 2.01 -9.98 3.38
C ILE A 117 1.87 -11.50 3.52
N ASN A 118 0.79 -11.92 4.18
CA ASN A 118 0.47 -13.32 4.46
C ASN A 118 -0.51 -13.92 3.45
N ASN A 119 -1.15 -13.09 2.62
CA ASN A 119 -2.00 -13.53 1.52
C ASN A 119 -1.34 -13.17 0.16
N PRO A 120 -0.62 -14.11 -0.48
CA PRO A 120 0.11 -13.84 -1.71
C PRO A 120 -0.81 -13.60 -2.92
N GLY A 121 -2.08 -14.04 -2.85
CA GLY A 121 -3.03 -13.92 -3.97
C GLY A 121 -3.35 -12.48 -4.37
N HIS A 122 -3.21 -11.52 -3.45
CA HIS A 122 -3.46 -10.09 -3.69
C HIS A 122 -2.24 -9.22 -3.34
N ALA A 123 -1.03 -9.80 -3.44
CA ALA A 123 0.18 -9.17 -2.93
C ALA A 123 0.41 -7.75 -3.48
N LEU A 124 0.27 -7.55 -4.79
CA LEU A 124 0.46 -6.23 -5.41
C LEU A 124 -0.59 -5.21 -4.97
N ALA A 125 -1.84 -5.64 -4.78
CA ALA A 125 -2.90 -4.78 -4.28
C ALA A 125 -2.59 -4.29 -2.86
N PHE A 126 -2.11 -5.19 -1.99
CA PHE A 126 -1.66 -4.83 -0.64
C PHE A 126 -0.45 -3.92 -0.64
N VAL A 127 0.55 -4.16 -1.50
CA VAL A 127 1.71 -3.26 -1.63
C VAL A 127 1.25 -1.86 -2.04
N MET A 128 0.39 -1.75 -3.06
CA MET A 128 -0.11 -0.48 -3.56
C MET A 128 -0.92 0.27 -2.51
N ALA A 129 -1.85 -0.41 -1.86
CA ALA A 129 -2.66 0.18 -0.79
C ALA A 129 -1.76 0.66 0.36
N SER A 130 -0.78 -0.14 0.78
CA SER A 130 0.18 0.24 1.84
C SER A 130 1.02 1.46 1.47
N CYS A 131 1.45 1.58 0.20
CA CYS A 131 2.17 2.77 -0.29
C CYS A 131 1.32 4.04 -0.21
N LEU A 132 0.03 3.97 -0.57
CA LEU A 132 -0.89 5.09 -0.42
C LEU A 132 -1.06 5.46 1.06
N LEU A 133 -1.33 4.48 1.92
CA LEU A 133 -1.57 4.70 3.34
C LEU A 133 -0.33 5.25 4.06
N TYR A 134 0.85 4.80 3.67
CA TYR A 134 2.11 5.40 4.11
C TYR A 134 2.14 6.90 3.79
N LYS A 135 1.83 7.28 2.55
CA LYS A 135 1.82 8.69 2.13
C LYS A 135 0.76 9.51 2.87
N THR A 136 -0.45 8.99 3.04
CA THR A 136 -1.55 9.74 3.66
C THR A 136 -1.44 9.83 5.18
N ASN A 137 -0.86 8.83 5.84
CA ASN A 137 -0.85 8.77 7.31
C ASN A 137 0.51 9.15 7.90
N VAL A 138 1.63 8.78 7.27
CA VAL A 138 2.98 8.98 7.83
C VAL A 138 3.58 10.31 7.40
N GLU A 139 3.50 10.69 6.12
CA GLU A 139 4.01 12.00 5.68
C GLU A 139 3.12 13.14 6.19
N SER A 140 1.79 12.96 6.22
CA SER A 140 0.87 14.01 6.71
C SER A 140 0.97 14.24 8.23
N ALA A 141 1.25 13.21 9.03
CA ALA A 141 1.52 13.36 10.46
C ALA A 141 2.87 14.05 10.74
N GLY A 142 3.87 13.86 9.87
CA GLY A 142 5.16 14.56 9.97
C GLY A 142 5.08 16.06 9.66
N ILE A 143 4.07 16.50 8.88
CA ILE A 143 3.84 17.92 8.58
C ILE A 143 3.06 18.62 9.71
N ALA A 144 2.21 17.90 10.45
CA ALA A 144 1.45 18.46 11.57
C ALA A 144 2.27 18.63 12.86
N ALA A 145 3.47 18.05 12.93
CA ALA A 145 4.37 18.09 14.07
C ALA A 145 5.60 18.99 13.86
N GLY A 146 5.61 19.80 12.80
CA GLY A 146 6.69 20.74 12.44
C GLY A 146 6.30 22.19 12.63
#